data_AF-A0A0A9BL53-F1
#
_entry.id   AF-A0A0A9BL53-F1
#
_cell.length_a   1.000
_cell.length_b   1.000
_cell.length_c   1.000
_cell.angle_alpha   90.00
_cell.angle_beta   90.00
_cell.angle_gamma   90.00
#
_symmetry.space_group_name_H-M   'P 1'
#
loop_
_entity.id
_entity.type
_entity.pdbx_description
1 polymer ?
#
loop_
_entity_poly.entity_id
_entity_poly.type
_entity_poly.pdbx_seq_one_letter_code
_entity_poly.pdbx_strand_id
1 'polypeptide(L)'
;MRPPEGGPPCLPDHSEQVLSALNLLRLILIIDSRGSGLGKLFREETLRKVHSEWLIPLRPIVAGVQSENEKADSENGNQIVCSLNPVQLVLYRCIELVEEKMKGC
;
A
#
# COMPACT_ATOMS: atom_id res chain seq x y z
N MET A 1 -2.58 7.37 4.53
CA MET A 1 -3.20 6.48 3.53
C MET A 1 -4.72 6.62 3.53
N ARG A 2 -5.36 6.81 4.69
CA ARG A 2 -6.71 7.39 4.70
C ARG A 2 -6.66 8.90 4.44
N PRO A 3 -7.61 9.46 3.69
CA PRO A 3 -7.78 10.91 3.56
C PRO A 3 -8.11 11.58 4.91
N PRO A 4 -7.85 12.90 5.06
CA PRO A 4 -8.22 13.66 6.26
C PRO A 4 -9.71 13.58 6.62
N GLU A 5 -10.57 13.45 5.60
CA GLU A 5 -12.02 13.36 5.72
C GLU A 5 -12.50 11.96 6.16
N GLY A 6 -11.57 11.00 6.28
CA GLY A 6 -11.86 9.61 6.59
C GLY A 6 -12.16 8.75 5.36
N GLY A 7 -12.54 7.49 5.60
CA GLY A 7 -12.83 6.52 4.53
C GLY A 7 -11.60 6.02 3.75
N PRO A 8 -11.83 5.25 2.67
CA PRO A 8 -10.77 4.82 1.75
C PRO A 8 -10.27 5.96 0.86
N PRO A 9 -9.04 5.88 0.32
CA PRO A 9 -8.58 6.84 -0.67
C PRO A 9 -9.41 6.73 -1.96
N CYS A 10 -9.85 7.88 -2.50
CA CYS A 10 -10.40 7.97 -3.85
C CYS A 10 -9.30 7.66 -4.89
N LEU A 11 -9.45 6.58 -5.64
CA LEU A 11 -8.56 6.22 -6.74
C LEU A 11 -9.30 6.35 -8.07
N PRO A 12 -8.65 6.85 -9.14
CA PRO A 12 -7.21 7.08 -9.28
C PRO A 12 -6.69 8.45 -8.76
N ASP A 13 -7.58 9.36 -8.35
CA ASP A 13 -7.24 10.75 -8.01
C ASP A 13 -6.15 10.89 -6.94
N HIS A 14 -6.12 9.99 -5.95
CA HIS A 14 -5.12 10.00 -4.88
C HIS A 14 -3.96 9.02 -5.10
N SER A 15 -3.76 8.52 -6.32
CA SER A 15 -2.76 7.48 -6.64
C SER A 15 -1.35 7.88 -6.21
N GLU A 16 -0.94 9.12 -6.48
CA GLU A 16 0.39 9.63 -6.11
C GLU A 16 0.58 9.69 -4.59
N GLN A 17 -0.38 10.22 -3.84
CA GLN A 17 -0.30 10.35 -2.39
C GLN A 17 -0.29 8.97 -1.72
N VAL A 18 -1.09 8.03 -2.23
CA VAL A 18 -1.10 6.64 -1.78
C VAL A 18 0.26 5.98 -2.08
N LEU A 19 0.80 6.16 -3.28
CA LEU A 19 2.10 5.62 -3.67
C LEU A 19 3.23 6.18 -2.81
N SER A 20 3.25 7.48 -2.54
CA SER A 20 4.25 8.12 -1.66
C SER A 20 4.17 7.56 -0.25
N ALA A 21 2.97 7.41 0.31
CA ALA A 21 2.78 6.85 1.64
C ALA A 21 3.22 5.38 1.73
N LEU A 22 2.90 4.57 0.71
CA LEU A 22 3.33 3.18 0.62
C LEU A 22 4.85 3.06 0.48
N ASN A 23 5.50 3.91 -0.31
CA ASN A 23 6.96 3.89 -0.44
C ASN A 23 7.66 4.31 0.86
N LEU A 24 7.12 5.29 1.59
CA LEU A 24 7.64 5.64 2.91
C LEU A 24 7.50 4.47 3.89
N LEU A 25 6.33 3.82 3.93
CA LEU A 25 6.12 2.62 4.75
C LEU A 25 7.11 1.50 4.38
N ARG A 26 7.28 1.22 3.08
CA ARG A 26 8.25 0.24 2.57
C ARG A 26 9.66 0.54 3.05
N LEU A 27 10.11 1.79 2.94
CA LEU A 27 11.43 2.21 3.40
C LEU A 27 11.60 1.95 4.90
N ILE A 28 10.61 2.36 5.71
CA ILE A 28 10.65 2.16 7.15
C ILE A 28 10.72 0.66 7.49
N LEU A 29 9.90 -0.18 6.85
CA LEU A 29 9.91 -1.64 7.06
C LEU A 29 11.26 -2.27 6.71
N ILE A 30 11.91 -1.82 5.62
CA ILE A 30 13.24 -2.28 5.21
C ILE A 30 14.33 -1.83 6.20
N ILE A 31 14.27 -0.61 6.70
CA ILE A 31 15.24 -0.12 7.69
C ILE A 31 15.09 -0.89 9.00
N ASP A 32 13.84 -1.11 9.43
CA ASP A 32 13.51 -1.78 10.69
C ASP A 32 13.83 -3.29 10.64
N SER A 33 13.85 -3.92 9.46
CA SER A 33 14.30 -5.33 9.32
C SER A 33 15.82 -5.51 9.37
N ARG A 34 16.60 -4.45 9.10
CA ARG A 34 18.08 -4.50 9.08
C ARG A 34 18.73 -4.40 10.46
N GLY A 35 17.96 -4.28 11.54
CA GLY A 35 18.50 -4.22 12.91
C GLY A 35 19.40 -3.02 13.18
N SER A 36 19.38 -1.97 12.34
CA SER A 36 20.02 -0.69 12.66
C SER A 36 19.41 -0.11 13.94
N GLY A 37 20.07 0.81 14.66
CA GLY A 37 19.61 1.34 15.97
C GLY A 37 18.18 1.93 16.02
N LEU A 38 17.51 2.00 14.86
CA LEU A 38 16.09 2.25 14.66
C LEU A 38 15.17 1.01 14.81
N GLY A 39 15.73 -0.19 15.07
CA GLY A 39 15.15 -1.52 14.86
C GLY A 39 14.02 -1.97 15.80
N LYS A 40 13.31 -1.01 16.39
CA LYS A 40 12.05 -1.24 17.10
C LYS A 40 11.02 -0.17 16.73
N LEU A 41 11.06 0.35 15.51
CA LEU A 41 10.15 1.43 15.12
C LEU A 41 8.70 0.94 15.17
N PHE A 42 8.48 -0.31 14.77
CA PHE A 42 7.19 -0.96 14.83
C PHE A 42 7.14 -2.03 15.92
N ARG A 43 6.24 -1.84 16.89
CA ARG A 43 5.80 -2.93 17.76
C ARG A 43 4.91 -3.87 16.96
N GLU A 44 4.83 -5.14 17.39
CA GLU A 44 3.99 -6.15 16.74
C GLU A 44 2.53 -5.69 16.61
N GLU A 45 1.98 -5.05 17.64
CA GLU A 45 0.64 -4.47 17.61
C GLU A 45 0.48 -3.42 16.49
N THR A 46 1.47 -2.55 16.31
CA THR A 46 1.46 -1.54 15.24
C THR A 46 1.52 -2.20 13.87
N LEU A 47 2.31 -3.25 13.69
CA LEU A 47 2.36 -4.03 12.43
C LEU A 47 1.00 -4.65 12.12
N ARG A 48 0.35 -5.29 13.10
CA ARG A 48 -0.99 -5.87 12.92
C ARG A 48 -2.03 -4.82 12.55
N LYS A 49 -1.98 -3.64 13.18
CA LYS A 49 -2.89 -2.52 12.85
C LYS A 49 -2.64 -1.98 11.43
N VAL A 50 -1.39 -1.75 11.05
CA VAL A 50 -1.05 -1.31 9.68
C VAL A 50 -1.50 -2.34 8.65
N HIS A 51 -1.27 -3.62 8.90
CA HIS A 51 -1.70 -4.70 8.01
C HIS A 51 -3.22 -4.74 7.87
N SER A 52 -3.94 -4.91 8.98
CA SER A 52 -5.39 -5.16 8.97
C SER A 52 -6.24 -3.92 8.67
N GLU A 53 -5.85 -2.73 9.10
CA GLU A 53 -6.67 -1.52 8.97
C GLU A 53 -6.29 -0.66 7.75
N TRP A 54 -5.12 -0.89 7.14
CA TRP A 54 -4.59 -0.04 6.05
C TRP A 54 -4.25 -0.83 4.80
N LEU A 55 -3.37 -1.83 4.90
CA LEU A 55 -2.87 -2.55 3.73
C LEU A 55 -3.92 -3.51 3.13
N ILE A 56 -4.53 -4.35 3.96
CA ILE A 56 -5.53 -5.31 3.52
C ILE A 56 -6.76 -4.62 2.92
N PRO A 57 -7.34 -3.56 3.51
CA PRO A 57 -8.48 -2.86 2.93
C PRO A 57 -8.15 -2.13 1.61
N LEU A 58 -6.90 -1.73 1.39
CA LEU A 58 -6.49 -1.05 0.16
C LEU A 58 -6.43 -1.99 -1.06
N ARG A 59 -6.17 -3.28 -0.83
CA ARG A 59 -6.05 -4.29 -1.89
C ARG A 59 -7.30 -4.41 -2.78
N PRO A 60 -8.52 -4.62 -2.25
CA PRO A 60 -9.72 -4.70 -3.09
C PRO A 60 -10.05 -3.37 -3.78
N ILE A 61 -9.67 -2.23 -3.20
CA ILE A 61 -9.91 -0.91 -3.81
C ILE A 61 -9.06 -0.75 -5.08
N VAL A 62 -7.75 -1.00 -4.98
CA VAL A 62 -6.84 -0.92 -6.14
C VAL A 62 -7.26 -1.90 -7.23
N ALA A 63 -7.59 -3.14 -6.86
CA ALA A 63 -8.02 -4.17 -7.79
C ALA A 63 -9.36 -3.83 -8.47
N GLY A 64 -10.31 -3.23 -7.75
CA GLY A 64 -11.59 -2.79 -8.28
C GLY A 64 -11.41 -1.74 -9.38
N VAL A 65 -10.66 -0.68 -9.09
CA VAL A 65 -10.42 0.39 -10.06
C VAL A 65 -9.64 -0.12 -11.28
N GLN A 66 -8.63 -0.97 -11.10
CA GLN A 66 -7.93 -1.58 -12.24
C GLN A 66 -8.89 -2.41 -13.12
N SER A 67 -9.70 -3.29 -12.52
CA SER A 67 -10.62 -4.15 -13.28
C SER A 67 -11.71 -3.38 -14.03
N GLU A 68 -12.20 -2.28 -13.46
CA GLU A 68 -13.17 -1.40 -14.11
C GLU A 68 -12.56 -0.71 -15.35
N ASN A 69 -11.29 -0.31 -15.27
CA ASN A 69 -10.62 0.44 -16.33
C ASN A 69 -10.01 -0.46 -17.41
N GLU A 70 -9.62 -1.69 -17.09
CA GLU A 70 -9.17 -2.69 -18.09
C GLU A 70 -10.28 -3.09 -19.06
N LYS A 71 -11.54 -3.12 -18.60
CA LYS A 71 -12.69 -3.49 -19.45
C LYS A 71 -13.09 -2.39 -20.43
N ALA A 72 -12.65 -1.16 -20.20
CA ALA A 72 -13.09 0.00 -20.95
C ALA A 72 -12.35 0.22 -22.27
N ASP A 73 -11.30 -0.57 -22.57
CA ASP A 73 -10.41 -0.50 -23.77
C ASP A 73 -10.26 0.92 -24.34
N SER A 74 -9.96 1.87 -23.45
CA SER A 74 -9.85 3.28 -23.76
C SER A 74 -8.48 3.78 -23.34
N GLU A 75 -7.96 4.77 -24.07
CA GLU A 75 -6.69 5.42 -23.75
C GLU A 75 -6.66 5.95 -22.31
N ASN A 76 -7.78 6.51 -21.85
CA ASN A 76 -7.94 6.97 -20.47
C ASN A 76 -7.90 5.80 -19.46
N GLY A 77 -8.57 4.69 -19.76
CA GLY A 77 -8.51 3.47 -18.94
C GLY A 77 -7.08 2.92 -18.82
N ASN A 78 -6.35 2.89 -19.93
CA ASN A 78 -4.95 2.46 -19.96
C ASN A 78 -4.05 3.38 -19.11
N GLN A 79 -4.25 4.69 -19.18
CA GLN A 79 -3.51 5.65 -18.35
C GLN A 79 -3.78 5.44 -16.86
N ILE A 80 -5.03 5.18 -16.49
CA ILE A 80 -5.42 4.89 -15.11
C ILE A 80 -4.75 3.61 -14.61
N VAL A 81 -4.80 2.51 -15.39
CA VAL A 81 -4.13 1.25 -15.04
C VAL A 81 -2.64 1.46 -14.86
N CYS A 82 -1.98 2.17 -15.79
CA CYS A 82 -0.57 2.52 -15.69
C CYS A 82 -0.23 3.29 -14.41
N SER A 83 -1.09 4.22 -13.97
CA SER A 83 -0.89 4.97 -12.72
C SER A 83 -1.07 4.09 -11.45
N LEU A 84 -1.92 3.06 -11.52
CA LEU A 84 -2.22 2.18 -10.39
C LEU A 84 -1.27 0.98 -10.27
N ASN A 85 -0.59 0.59 -11.35
CA ASN A 85 0.37 -0.52 -11.32
C ASN A 85 1.49 -0.33 -10.27
N PRO A 86 2.13 0.85 -10.15
CA PRO A 86 3.09 1.11 -9.07
C PRO A 86 2.46 1.02 -7.68
N VAL A 87 1.22 1.52 -7.51
CA VAL A 87 0.49 1.45 -6.23
C VAL A 87 0.29 0.00 -5.82
N GLN A 88 -0.18 -0.84 -6.74
CA GLN A 88 -0.40 -2.27 -6.52
C GLN A 88 0.92 -2.97 -6.14
N LEU A 89 1.99 -2.76 -6.90
CA LEU A 89 3.29 -3.38 -6.67
C LEU A 89 3.85 -3.04 -5.27
N VAL A 90 3.83 -1.77 -4.89
CA VAL A 90 4.36 -1.33 -3.59
C VAL A 90 3.45 -1.79 -2.45
N LEU A 91 2.13 -1.82 -2.65
CA LEU A 91 1.16 -2.35 -1.68
C LEU A 91 1.45 -3.81 -1.34
N TYR A 92 1.54 -4.67 -2.35
CA TYR A 92 1.86 -6.09 -2.12
C TYR A 92 3.21 -6.26 -1.44
N ARG A 93 4.22 -5.48 -1.83
CA ARG A 93 5.52 -5.55 -1.15
C ARG A 93 5.45 -5.12 0.32
N CYS A 94 4.63 -4.13 0.67
CA CYS A 94 4.42 -3.75 2.07
C CYS A 94 3.72 -4.86 2.85
N ILE A 95 2.72 -5.53 2.25
CA ILE A 95 2.02 -6.65 2.87
C ILE A 95 3.01 -7.78 3.20
N GLU A 96 3.80 -8.20 2.21
CA GLU A 96 4.84 -9.23 2.39
C GLU A 96 5.79 -8.89 3.54
N LEU A 97 6.36 -7.68 3.53
CA LEU A 97 7.30 -7.24 4.56
C LEU A 97 6.70 -7.25 5.96
N VAL A 98 5.44 -6.84 6.10
CA VAL A 98 4.74 -6.84 7.39
C VAL A 98 4.47 -8.27 7.85
N GLU A 99 4.02 -9.15 6.95
CA GLU A 99 3.74 -10.56 7.26
C GLU A 99 5.01 -11.36 7.61
N GLU A 100 6.10 -11.15 6.86
CA GLU A 100 7.42 -11.72 7.18
C GLU A 100 7.84 -11.32 8.59
N LYS A 101 7.68 -10.04 8.94
CA LYS A 101 8.06 -9.52 10.25
C LYS A 101 7.17 -10.02 11.39
N MET A 102 5.87 -10.19 11.15
CA MET A 102 4.93 -10.73 12.16
C MET A 102 5.15 -12.22 12.44
N LYS A 103 5.69 -12.98 11.48
CA LYS A 103 6.01 -14.41 11.67
C LYS A 103 7.22 -14.66 12.59
N GLY A 104 7.96 -13.61 12.94
CA GLY A 104 9.21 -13.69 13.70
C GLY A 104 10.30 -14.29 12.83
N CYS A 105 11.28 -13.47 12.44
CA CYS A 105 12.58 -14.02 12.03
C CYS A 105 13.30 -14.58 13.25
#